data_AF-A0A7W0FNM7-F1
#
_entry.id   AF-A0A7W0FNM7-F1
#
_cell.length_a   1.000
_cell.length_b   1.000
_cell.length_c   1.000
_cell.angle_alpha   90.00
_cell.angle_beta   90.00
_cell.angle_gamma   90.00
#
_symmetry.space_group_name_H-M   'P 1'
#
loop_
_entity.id
_entity.type
_entity.pdbx_description
1 polymer ?
#
loop_
_entity_poly.entity_id
_entity_poly.type
_entity_poly.pdbx_seq_one_letter_code
_entity_poly.pdbx_strand_id
1 'polypeptide(L)'
;MDCTRYRESIHELVDGTLGPIRRAELAQHLDACEACRVLADDLRFVRDTAGSLEAVEPPARVWLQIAGRLHKEHGAAPVAAHGLQRHAALFALAAALLLAVSASLVFLLRDDRADTPGARPAQAGDAVPGDPVQAIAEDIRLAEMHYQNAIGKLEEVARLDQSSGQTTLDPQTAATLQKSLLVIDQAIAESRAALRSEPQNEPARDSLFEALRRKVAVLQDTVVLMNEMRRGNAAGAAQVMDSLNKS
;
A
#
# COMPACT_ATOMS: atom_id res chain seq x y z
N MET A 1 30.80 12.27 20.08
CA MET A 1 29.41 12.56 19.66
C MET A 1 29.16 11.81 18.38
N ASP A 2 28.19 10.89 18.35
CA ASP A 2 27.94 10.03 17.18
C ASP A 2 27.13 10.78 16.12
N CYS A 3 27.81 11.30 15.11
CA CYS A 3 27.20 12.05 14.00
C CYS A 3 26.33 11.15 13.11
N THR A 4 26.52 9.82 13.16
CA THR A 4 25.80 8.85 12.34
C THR A 4 24.31 8.87 12.64
N ARG A 5 23.95 8.89 13.93
CA ARG A 5 22.57 8.99 14.41
C ARG A 5 21.87 10.27 13.94
N TYR A 6 22.60 11.39 13.92
CA TYR A 6 22.02 12.68 13.53
C TYR A 6 21.82 12.82 12.02
N ARG A 7 22.51 12.02 11.20
CA ARG A 7 22.32 12.03 9.75
C ARG A 7 20.88 11.67 9.36
N GLU A 8 20.32 10.62 9.96
CA GLU A 8 18.92 10.23 9.74
C GLU A 8 17.96 11.34 10.20
N SER A 9 18.23 11.94 11.36
CA SER A 9 17.42 13.05 11.87
C SER A 9 17.47 14.29 10.95
N ILE A 10 18.61 14.55 10.29
CA ILE A 10 18.73 15.64 9.30
C ILE A 10 17.86 15.36 8.08
N HIS A 11 17.83 14.12 7.56
CA HIS A 11 16.93 13.74 6.46
C HIS A 11 15.46 13.95 6.85
N GLU A 12 15.04 13.40 8.00
CA GLU A 12 13.68 13.61 8.52
C GLU A 12 13.33 15.09 8.74
N LEU A 13 14.31 15.92 9.12
CA LEU A 13 14.13 17.36 9.28
C LEU A 13 13.85 18.04 7.94
N VAL A 14 14.60 17.67 6.90
CA VAL A 14 14.45 18.24 5.54
C VAL A 14 13.12 17.83 4.93
N ASP A 15 12.70 16.59 5.13
CA ASP A 15 11.42 16.02 4.68
C ASP A 15 10.21 16.49 5.50
N GLY A 16 10.44 17.19 6.63
CA GLY A 16 9.38 17.72 7.49
C GLY A 16 8.71 16.68 8.40
N THR A 17 9.24 15.46 8.47
CA THR A 17 8.71 14.33 9.24
C THR A 17 9.27 14.24 10.66
N LEU A 18 10.32 15.01 10.97
CA LEU A 18 10.94 15.00 12.30
C LEU A 18 10.03 15.61 13.38
N GLY A 19 9.74 14.84 14.43
CA GLY A 19 8.95 15.30 15.57
C GLY A 19 9.61 16.43 16.39
N PRO A 20 8.84 17.20 17.18
CA PRO A 20 9.33 18.38 17.90
C PRO A 20 10.44 18.08 18.92
N ILE A 21 10.37 16.93 19.61
CA ILE A 21 11.38 16.54 20.61
C ILE A 21 12.72 16.26 19.93
N ARG A 22 12.73 15.41 18.89
CA ARG A 22 13.95 15.09 18.13
C ARG A 22 14.52 16.33 17.41
N ARG A 23 13.67 17.26 16.98
CA ARG A 23 14.11 18.56 16.45
C ARG A 23 14.95 19.35 17.45
N ALA A 24 14.52 19.42 18.71
CA ALA A 24 15.27 20.12 19.76
C ALA A 24 16.61 19.44 20.05
N GLU A 25 16.64 18.10 20.10
CA GLU A 25 17.88 17.32 20.25
C GLU A 25 18.85 17.54 19.09
N LEU A 26 18.34 17.52 17.85
CA LEU A 26 19.15 17.77 16.65
C LEU A 26 19.69 19.21 16.65
N ALA A 27 18.89 20.21 17.03
CA ALA A 27 19.34 21.60 17.10
C ALA A 27 20.54 21.77 18.04
N GLN A 28 20.50 21.14 19.23
CA GLN A 28 21.63 21.16 20.16
C GLN A 28 22.91 20.54 19.56
N HIS A 29 22.76 19.49 18.75
CA HIS A 29 23.91 18.90 18.06
C HIS A 29 24.45 19.80 16.94
N LEU A 30 23.57 20.43 16.16
CA LEU A 30 23.95 21.34 15.09
C LEU A 30 24.74 22.54 15.64
N ASP A 31 24.40 23.07 16.82
CA ASP A 31 25.16 24.14 17.47
C ASP A 31 26.63 23.74 17.73
N ALA A 32 26.87 22.47 18.08
CA ALA A 32 28.20 21.97 18.42
C ALA A 32 28.97 21.33 17.26
N CYS A 33 28.31 20.95 16.16
CA CYS A 33 28.91 20.18 15.06
C CYS A 33 28.78 20.90 13.71
N GLU A 34 29.90 21.45 13.23
CA GLU A 34 29.95 22.15 11.94
C GLU A 34 29.66 21.23 10.75
N ALA A 35 30.20 20.01 10.73
CA ALA A 35 29.98 19.06 9.64
C ALA A 35 28.49 18.70 9.46
N CYS A 36 27.76 18.53 10.57
CA CYS A 36 26.32 18.27 10.52
C CYS A 36 25.51 19.51 10.13
N ARG A 37 25.97 20.72 10.48
CA ARG A 37 25.37 21.98 10.00
C ARG A 37 25.49 22.10 8.48
N VAL A 38 26.69 21.93 7.95
CA VAL A 38 26.93 21.99 6.50
C VAL A 38 26.04 20.99 5.76
N LEU A 39 25.97 19.75 6.23
CA LEU A 39 25.10 18.74 5.62
C LEU A 39 23.61 19.14 5.66
N ALA A 40 23.13 19.67 6.78
CA ALA A 40 21.74 20.10 6.91
C ALA A 40 21.43 21.27 5.97
N ASP A 41 22.35 22.20 5.81
CA ASP A 41 22.19 23.36 4.94
C ASP A 41 22.25 22.96 3.45
N ASP A 42 23.16 22.07 3.07
CA ASP A 42 23.24 21.50 1.72
C ASP A 42 21.93 20.81 1.32
N LEU A 43 21.37 19.98 2.22
CA LEU A 43 20.12 19.27 1.94
C LEU A 43 18.91 20.22 1.88
N ARG A 44 18.88 21.27 2.72
CA ARG A 44 17.86 22.32 2.61
C ARG A 44 17.97 23.07 1.29
N PHE A 45 19.17 23.43 0.88
CA PHE A 45 19.43 24.09 -0.39
C PHE A 45 18.92 23.25 -1.57
N VAL A 46 19.21 21.94 -1.58
CA VAL A 46 18.71 21.02 -2.62
C VAL A 46 17.19 20.96 -2.63
N ARG A 47 16.55 20.82 -1.45
CA ARG A 47 15.09 20.80 -1.33
C ARG A 47 14.46 22.09 -1.85
N ASP A 48 15.01 23.23 -1.45
CA ASP A 48 14.47 24.55 -1.82
C ASP A 48 14.66 24.79 -3.34
N THR A 49 15.80 24.37 -3.91
CA THR A 49 16.05 24.40 -5.36
C THR A 49 15.07 23.50 -6.11
N ALA A 50 14.87 22.27 -5.65
CA ALA A 50 13.90 21.35 -6.25
C ALA A 50 12.46 21.88 -6.16
N GLY A 51 12.10 22.52 -5.04
CA GLY A 51 10.80 23.15 -4.85
C GLY A 51 10.58 24.39 -5.72
N SER A 52 11.63 24.99 -6.28
CA SER A 52 11.53 26.12 -7.22
C SER A 52 11.23 25.70 -8.66
N LEU A 53 11.30 24.41 -8.97
CA LEU A 53 10.97 23.88 -10.28
C LEU A 53 9.47 24.01 -10.57
N GLU A 54 9.12 24.09 -11.85
CA GLU A 54 7.72 24.15 -12.27
C GLU A 54 6.96 22.91 -11.80
N ALA A 55 5.80 23.14 -11.18
CA ALA A 55 4.96 22.06 -10.69
C ALA A 55 4.33 21.30 -11.87
N VAL A 56 4.57 20.00 -11.93
CA VAL A 56 3.91 19.12 -12.91
C VAL A 56 2.52 18.78 -12.37
N GLU A 57 1.47 19.27 -13.03
CA GLU A 57 0.10 18.89 -12.68
C GLU A 57 -0.18 17.46 -13.15
N PRO A 58 -0.38 16.49 -12.24
CA PRO A 58 -0.65 15.12 -12.63
C PRO A 58 -2.07 14.99 -13.23
N PRO A 59 -2.30 14.10 -14.21
CA PRO A 59 -3.62 13.89 -14.77
C PRO A 59 -4.65 13.46 -13.72
N ALA A 60 -5.88 13.98 -13.79
CA ALA A 60 -6.94 13.72 -12.82
C ALA A 60 -7.20 12.23 -12.52
N ARG A 61 -7.01 11.36 -13.52
CA ARG A 61 -7.12 9.89 -13.36
C ARG A 61 -6.20 9.33 -12.28
N VAL A 62 -4.99 9.90 -12.14
CA VAL A 62 -3.98 9.45 -11.16
C VAL A 62 -4.49 9.76 -9.75
N TRP A 63 -5.03 10.96 -9.54
CA TRP A 63 -5.64 11.34 -8.26
C TRP A 63 -6.84 10.48 -7.90
N LEU A 64 -7.73 10.22 -8.85
CA LEU A 64 -8.89 9.34 -8.63
C LEU A 64 -8.47 7.92 -8.23
N GLN A 65 -7.42 7.38 -8.86
CA GLN A 65 -6.88 6.06 -8.53
C GLN A 65 -6.25 6.02 -7.13
N ILE A 66 -5.53 7.08 -6.73
CA ILE A 66 -4.94 7.20 -5.40
C ILE A 66 -6.06 7.33 -4.35
N ALA A 67 -7.02 8.22 -4.57
CA ALA A 67 -8.16 8.41 -3.67
C ALA A 67 -8.95 7.10 -3.48
N GLY A 68 -9.20 6.37 -4.56
CA GLY A 68 -9.86 5.06 -4.51
C GLY A 68 -9.06 4.02 -3.71
N ARG A 69 -7.73 3.99 -3.83
CA ARG A 69 -6.86 3.10 -3.04
C ARG A 69 -6.84 3.47 -1.56
N LEU A 70 -6.67 4.75 -1.24
CA LEU A 70 -6.68 5.24 0.14
C LEU A 70 -7.99 4.93 0.86
N HIS A 71 -9.12 5.06 0.17
CA HIS A 71 -10.44 4.74 0.71
C HIS A 71 -10.63 3.24 0.98
N LYS A 72 -9.98 2.38 0.18
CA LYS A 72 -9.96 0.92 0.40
C LYS A 72 -9.05 0.53 1.55
N GLU A 73 -7.86 1.12 1.64
CA GLU A 73 -6.86 0.81 2.67
C GLU A 73 -7.25 1.30 4.07
N HIS A 74 -7.80 2.53 4.15
CA HIS A 74 -8.20 3.11 5.43
C HIS A 74 -9.65 2.77 5.82
N GLY A 75 -10.36 2.07 4.92
CA GLY A 75 -11.81 1.96 4.95
C GLY A 75 -12.47 3.33 4.82
N ALA A 76 -13.68 3.37 4.26
CA ALA A 76 -14.60 4.39 4.72
C ALA A 76 -14.84 4.10 6.21
N ALA A 77 -14.06 4.66 7.12
CA ALA A 77 -14.55 4.78 8.49
C ALA A 77 -15.80 5.64 8.35
N PRO A 78 -17.03 5.11 8.49
CA PRO A 78 -18.17 5.98 8.58
C PRO A 78 -17.85 6.88 9.77
N VAL A 79 -17.78 8.19 9.56
CA VAL A 79 -17.78 9.13 10.67
C VAL A 79 -19.04 8.77 11.43
N ALA A 80 -18.82 8.09 12.56
CA ALA A 80 -19.84 7.44 13.33
C ALA A 80 -20.80 8.53 13.81
N ALA A 81 -21.85 8.80 13.04
CA ALA A 81 -22.98 9.63 13.44
C ALA A 81 -23.83 8.89 14.48
N HIS A 82 -23.19 8.25 15.47
CA HIS A 82 -23.82 7.54 16.57
C HIS A 82 -24.47 8.50 17.59
N GLY A 83 -24.39 9.82 17.36
CA GLY A 83 -25.07 10.83 18.17
C GLY A 83 -26.50 11.16 17.71
N LEU A 84 -26.85 10.99 16.43
CA LEU A 84 -28.16 11.43 15.91
C LEU A 84 -29.24 10.34 15.93
N GLN A 85 -28.86 9.05 15.92
CA GLN A 85 -29.83 7.95 15.91
C GLN A 85 -30.63 7.82 17.23
N ARG A 86 -30.08 8.25 18.36
CA ARG A 86 -30.81 8.24 19.65
C ARG A 86 -31.97 9.23 19.69
N HIS A 87 -31.89 10.34 18.94
CA HIS A 87 -32.97 11.33 18.86
C HIS A 87 -33.92 11.08 17.68
N ALA A 88 -33.51 10.31 16.68
CA ALA A 88 -34.35 9.95 15.54
C ALA A 88 -35.63 9.19 15.97
N ALA A 89 -35.56 8.32 16.99
CA ALA A 89 -36.74 7.65 17.53
C ALA A 89 -37.72 8.63 18.22
N LEU A 90 -37.21 9.67 18.89
CA LEU A 90 -38.02 10.72 19.53
C LEU A 90 -38.67 11.64 18.48
N PHE A 91 -37.94 11.99 17.42
CA PHE A 91 -38.49 12.77 16.30
C PHE A 91 -39.47 11.97 15.43
N ALA A 92 -39.27 10.64 15.29
CA ALA A 92 -40.22 9.77 14.58
C ALA A 92 -41.57 9.66 15.31
N LEU A 93 -41.58 9.70 16.64
CA LEU A 93 -42.80 9.69 17.44
C LEU A 93 -43.55 11.04 17.33
N ALA A 94 -42.82 12.16 17.29
CA ALA A 94 -43.38 13.49 17.02
C ALA A 94 -43.93 13.60 15.58
N ALA A 95 -43.23 13.05 14.59
CA ALA A 95 -43.69 13.00 13.20
C ALA A 95 -44.91 12.08 13.02
N ALA A 96 -44.98 10.95 13.72
CA ALA A 96 -46.15 10.07 13.72
C ALA A 96 -47.39 10.73 14.33
N LEU A 97 -47.24 11.54 15.38
CA LEU A 97 -48.34 12.32 15.95
C LEU A 97 -48.81 13.42 15.00
N LEU A 98 -47.89 14.14 14.35
CA LEU A 98 -48.24 15.14 13.34
C LEU A 98 -48.92 14.50 12.12
N LEU A 99 -48.43 13.35 11.66
CA LEU A 99 -49.02 12.58 10.57
C LEU A 99 -50.39 12.01 10.96
N ALA A 100 -50.61 11.56 12.19
CA ALA A 100 -51.91 11.08 12.65
C ALA A 100 -52.94 12.23 12.73
N VAL A 101 -52.52 13.41 13.19
CA VAL A 101 -53.38 14.61 13.24
C VAL A 101 -53.68 15.13 11.83
N SER A 102 -52.69 15.14 10.92
CA SER A 102 -52.93 15.54 9.52
C SER A 102 -53.69 14.47 8.73
N ALA A 103 -53.47 13.18 9.00
CA ALA A 103 -54.18 12.08 8.33
C ALA A 103 -55.64 12.02 8.77
N SER A 104 -55.96 12.28 10.05
CA SER A 104 -57.34 12.40 10.52
C SER A 104 -58.08 13.55 9.83
N LEU A 105 -57.38 14.63 9.49
CA LEU A 105 -57.94 15.78 8.77
C LEU A 105 -58.08 15.54 7.25
N VAL A 106 -57.21 14.72 6.65
CA VAL A 106 -57.23 14.39 5.21
C VAL A 106 -58.17 13.22 4.89
N PHE A 107 -58.32 12.23 5.79
CA PHE A 107 -59.25 11.10 5.61
C PHE A 107 -60.73 11.52 5.73
N LEU A 108 -61.02 12.66 6.36
CA LEU A 108 -62.36 13.24 6.40
C LEU A 108 -62.73 14.02 5.11
N LEU A 109 -61.79 14.21 4.17
CA LEU A 109 -61.96 15.09 3.01
C LEU A 109 -61.53 14.49 1.67
N ARG A 110 -61.25 13.18 1.59
CA ARG A 110 -60.84 12.58 0.31
C ARG A 110 -61.35 11.15 0.12
N ASP A 111 -62.58 11.11 -0.39
CA ASP A 111 -63.12 9.99 -1.15
C ASP A 111 -62.50 9.99 -2.56
N ASP A 112 -62.29 8.79 -3.11
CA ASP A 112 -61.93 8.46 -4.49
C ASP A 112 -60.71 9.12 -5.17
N ARG A 113 -59.61 8.35 -5.28
CA ARG A 113 -59.06 7.83 -6.57
C ARG A 113 -57.68 7.21 -6.38
N ALA A 114 -57.61 5.91 -6.69
CA ALA A 114 -56.37 5.23 -7.03
C ALA A 114 -56.11 5.42 -8.53
N ASP A 115 -54.90 5.84 -8.89
CA ASP A 115 -54.29 5.48 -10.18
C ASP A 115 -52.79 5.76 -10.15
N THR A 116 -52.00 4.75 -10.51
CA THR A 116 -50.54 4.82 -10.68
C THR A 116 -50.20 4.51 -12.13
N PRO A 117 -49.66 5.45 -12.92
CA PRO A 117 -49.04 5.14 -14.20
C PRO A 117 -47.53 4.94 -14.04
N GLY A 118 -47.03 3.84 -14.62
CA GLY A 118 -45.61 3.52 -14.68
C GLY A 118 -44.80 4.46 -15.55
N ALA A 119 -43.56 4.70 -15.14
CA ALA A 119 -42.56 5.46 -15.87
C ALA A 119 -41.36 4.56 -16.27
N ARG A 120 -41.02 4.59 -17.56
CA ARG A 120 -39.67 4.36 -18.12
C ARG A 120 -39.21 5.69 -18.74
N PRO A 121 -37.91 6.04 -18.73
CA PRO A 121 -36.95 5.63 -19.79
C PRO A 121 -35.56 5.21 -19.23
N ALA A 122 -34.78 4.32 -19.87
CA ALA A 122 -33.73 4.55 -20.91
C ALA A 122 -32.59 5.50 -20.43
N GLN A 123 -31.28 5.22 -20.54
CA GLN A 123 -30.49 4.76 -21.69
C GLN A 123 -29.13 4.18 -21.23
N ALA A 124 -28.66 3.18 -21.98
CA ALA A 124 -27.29 2.70 -21.98
C ALA A 124 -26.42 3.64 -22.83
N GLY A 125 -25.22 3.96 -22.33
CA GLY A 125 -24.18 4.68 -23.06
C GLY A 125 -23.12 3.69 -23.54
N ASP A 126 -22.85 3.75 -24.84
CA ASP A 126 -21.90 2.92 -25.58
C ASP A 126 -20.47 3.04 -25.06
N ALA A 127 -19.83 1.88 -24.86
CA ALA A 127 -18.38 1.73 -24.87
C ALA A 127 -18.02 0.58 -25.79
N VAL A 128 -17.07 0.85 -26.68
CA VAL A 128 -16.48 -0.08 -27.66
C VAL A 128 -16.11 -1.41 -26.97
N PRO A 129 -16.54 -2.59 -27.46
CA PRO A 129 -16.12 -3.85 -26.88
C PRO A 129 -14.70 -4.18 -27.35
N GLY A 130 -13.71 -3.80 -26.55
CA GLY A 130 -12.57 -4.69 -26.35
C GLY A 130 -13.02 -5.85 -25.47
N ASP A 131 -12.54 -7.07 -25.71
CA ASP A 131 -12.86 -8.21 -24.86
C ASP A 131 -12.44 -7.90 -23.41
N PRO A 132 -13.38 -7.74 -22.45
CA PRO A 132 -13.07 -7.37 -21.08
C PRO A 132 -12.14 -8.38 -20.40
N VAL A 133 -12.14 -9.64 -20.86
CA VAL A 133 -11.22 -10.68 -20.37
C VAL A 133 -9.77 -10.37 -20.77
N GLN A 134 -9.56 -9.82 -21.96
CA GLN A 134 -8.24 -9.52 -22.49
C GLN A 134 -7.64 -8.26 -21.85
N ALA A 135 -8.46 -7.28 -21.48
CA ALA A 135 -8.02 -6.11 -20.71
C ALA A 135 -7.55 -6.50 -19.30
N ILE A 136 -8.30 -7.36 -18.60
CA ILE A 136 -7.94 -7.86 -17.27
C ILE A 136 -6.65 -8.69 -17.33
N ALA A 137 -6.51 -9.56 -18.33
CA ALA A 137 -5.30 -10.35 -18.52
C ALA A 137 -4.05 -9.48 -18.75
N GLU A 138 -4.17 -8.37 -19.49
CA GLU A 138 -3.05 -7.46 -19.73
C GLU A 138 -2.68 -6.65 -18.48
N ASP A 139 -3.67 -6.19 -17.70
CA ASP A 139 -3.42 -5.50 -16.42
C ASP A 139 -2.68 -6.41 -15.43
N ILE A 140 -3.05 -7.70 -15.36
CA ILE A 140 -2.38 -8.69 -14.53
C ILE A 140 -0.94 -8.90 -15.01
N ARG A 141 -0.73 -9.02 -16.32
CA ARG A 141 0.60 -9.21 -16.92
C ARG A 141 1.52 -8.01 -16.65
N LEU A 142 0.98 -6.79 -16.71
CA LEU A 142 1.70 -5.57 -16.38
C LEU A 142 2.11 -5.55 -14.90
N ALA A 143 1.17 -5.85 -13.99
CA ALA A 143 1.45 -5.94 -12.55
C ALA A 143 2.52 -7.00 -12.25
N GLU A 144 2.43 -8.17 -12.88
CA GLU A 144 3.42 -9.24 -12.75
C GLU A 144 4.82 -8.79 -13.21
N MET A 145 4.91 -8.09 -14.35
CA MET A 145 6.17 -7.59 -14.89
C MET A 145 6.91 -6.71 -13.87
N HIS A 146 6.20 -5.86 -13.13
CA HIS A 146 6.80 -5.03 -12.09
C HIS A 146 7.44 -5.87 -10.96
N TYR A 147 6.77 -6.95 -10.52
CA TYR A 147 7.33 -7.86 -9.53
C TYR A 147 8.56 -8.61 -10.07
N GLN A 148 8.49 -9.12 -11.30
CA GLN A 148 9.61 -9.84 -11.92
C GLN A 148 10.86 -8.95 -12.05
N ASN A 149 10.67 -7.68 -12.44
CA ASN A 149 11.77 -6.72 -12.51
C ASN A 149 12.41 -6.47 -11.14
N ALA A 150 11.60 -6.37 -10.08
CA ALA A 150 12.11 -6.19 -8.72
C ALA A 150 12.89 -7.44 -8.24
N ILE A 151 12.33 -8.63 -8.50
CA ILE A 151 12.98 -9.92 -8.19
C ILE A 151 14.33 -10.04 -8.89
N GLY A 152 14.38 -9.75 -10.20
CA GLY A 152 15.63 -9.84 -10.98
C GLY A 152 16.74 -8.96 -10.44
N LYS A 153 16.41 -7.72 -10.01
CA LYS A 153 17.37 -6.82 -9.37
C LYS A 153 17.86 -7.37 -8.02
N LEU A 154 16.97 -7.91 -7.20
CA LEU A 154 17.33 -8.48 -5.90
C LEU A 154 18.19 -9.74 -6.04
N GLU A 155 17.86 -10.62 -7.00
CA GLU A 155 18.67 -11.80 -7.33
C GLU A 155 20.05 -11.42 -7.88
N GLU A 156 20.17 -10.33 -8.65
CA GLU A 156 21.46 -9.79 -9.07
C GLU A 156 22.30 -9.32 -7.88
N VAL A 157 21.75 -8.53 -6.97
CA VAL A 157 22.46 -8.10 -5.75
C VAL A 157 22.92 -9.30 -4.92
N ALA A 158 22.03 -10.28 -4.69
CA ALA A 158 22.37 -11.49 -3.94
C ALA A 158 23.49 -12.31 -4.60
N ARG A 159 23.48 -12.43 -5.94
CA ARG A 159 24.54 -13.15 -6.69
C ARG A 159 25.88 -12.41 -6.67
N LEU A 160 25.88 -11.09 -6.83
CA LEU A 160 27.10 -10.29 -6.78
C LEU A 160 27.81 -10.45 -5.43
N ASP A 161 27.04 -10.43 -4.34
CA ASP A 161 27.56 -10.65 -2.99
C ASP A 161 28.10 -12.09 -2.81
N GLN A 162 27.42 -13.11 -3.34
CA GLN A 162 27.87 -14.49 -3.26
C GLN A 162 29.15 -14.76 -4.07
N SER A 163 29.31 -14.10 -5.22
CA SER A 163 30.50 -14.22 -6.08
C SER A 163 31.75 -13.54 -5.54
N SER A 164 31.60 -12.65 -4.55
CA SER A 164 32.70 -11.89 -3.95
C SER A 164 33.61 -12.73 -3.03
N GLY A 165 33.41 -14.05 -2.96
CA GLY A 165 34.32 -15.01 -2.31
C GLY A 165 34.25 -15.05 -0.78
N GLN A 166 33.45 -14.17 -0.17
CA GLN A 166 33.17 -14.18 1.27
C GLN A 166 31.90 -15.00 1.52
N THR A 167 32.04 -16.27 1.90
CA THR A 167 30.89 -17.10 2.32
C THR A 167 30.29 -16.53 3.60
N THR A 168 29.33 -15.62 3.47
CA THR A 168 28.70 -14.93 4.60
C THR A 168 27.59 -15.77 5.22
N LEU A 169 26.84 -16.55 4.43
CA LEU A 169 25.79 -17.46 4.91
C LEU A 169 26.36 -18.82 5.31
N ASP A 170 25.90 -19.37 6.44
CA ASP A 170 26.20 -20.75 6.76
C ASP A 170 25.49 -21.71 5.77
N PRO A 171 26.07 -22.89 5.50
CA PRO A 171 25.52 -23.81 4.51
C PRO A 171 24.11 -24.34 4.81
N GLN A 172 23.72 -24.42 6.09
CA GLN A 172 22.41 -24.94 6.49
C GLN A 172 21.31 -23.90 6.23
N THR A 173 21.57 -22.64 6.56
CA THR A 173 20.68 -21.52 6.23
C THR A 173 20.54 -21.35 4.72
N ALA A 174 21.64 -21.40 3.97
CA ALA A 174 21.61 -21.32 2.51
C ALA A 174 20.75 -22.45 1.89
N ALA A 175 20.87 -23.68 2.39
CA ALA A 175 20.05 -24.81 1.94
C ALA A 175 18.56 -24.64 2.27
N THR A 176 18.24 -24.09 3.45
CA THR A 176 16.85 -23.83 3.87
C THR A 176 16.22 -22.77 2.99
N LEU A 177 16.91 -21.65 2.77
CA LEU A 177 16.50 -20.58 1.87
C LEU A 177 16.27 -21.10 0.44
N GLN A 178 17.20 -21.90 -0.08
CA GLN A 178 17.08 -22.48 -1.41
C GLN A 178 15.83 -23.37 -1.53
N LYS A 179 15.54 -24.17 -0.51
CA LYS A 179 14.34 -25.01 -0.46
C LYS A 179 13.07 -24.16 -0.46
N SER A 180 13.01 -23.10 0.34
CA SER A 180 11.86 -22.19 0.38
C SER A 180 11.64 -21.50 -0.97
N LEU A 181 12.72 -21.04 -1.61
CA LEU A 181 12.65 -20.42 -2.95
C LEU A 181 12.11 -21.39 -4.01
N LEU A 182 12.53 -22.67 -3.98
CA LEU A 182 12.01 -23.69 -4.90
C LEU A 182 10.50 -23.90 -4.76
N VAL A 183 9.99 -23.93 -3.53
CA VAL A 183 8.55 -24.07 -3.28
C VAL A 183 7.78 -22.85 -3.83
N ILE A 184 8.30 -21.64 -3.61
CA ILE A 184 7.68 -20.40 -4.11
C ILE A 184 7.70 -20.36 -5.65
N ASP A 185 8.83 -20.73 -6.27
CA ASP A 185 8.95 -20.78 -7.73
C ASP A 185 8.00 -21.80 -8.37
N GLN A 186 7.80 -22.94 -7.71
CA GLN A 186 6.79 -23.91 -8.13
C GLN A 186 5.38 -23.33 -8.06
N ALA A 187 4.99 -22.66 -6.97
CA ALA A 187 3.67 -22.04 -6.83
C ALA A 187 3.41 -20.96 -7.89
N ILE A 188 4.44 -20.18 -8.25
CA ILE A 188 4.37 -19.21 -9.35
C ILE A 188 4.12 -19.92 -10.69
N ALA A 189 4.84 -21.01 -10.97
CA ALA A 189 4.70 -21.76 -12.22
C ALA A 189 3.31 -22.40 -12.35
N GLU A 190 2.78 -22.97 -11.27
CA GLU A 190 1.45 -23.56 -11.22
C GLU A 190 0.35 -22.51 -11.42
N SER A 191 0.46 -21.37 -10.73
CA SER A 191 -0.49 -20.26 -10.87
C SER A 191 -0.51 -19.69 -12.29
N ARG A 192 0.66 -19.52 -12.91
CA ARG A 192 0.77 -19.11 -14.32
C ARG A 192 0.18 -20.14 -15.27
N ALA A 193 0.34 -21.43 -15.00
CA ALA A 193 -0.25 -22.48 -15.82
C ALA A 193 -1.78 -22.41 -15.75
N ALA A 194 -2.35 -22.25 -14.56
CA ALA A 194 -3.80 -22.08 -14.37
C ALA A 194 -4.34 -20.83 -15.09
N LEU A 195 -3.64 -19.70 -15.01
CA LEU A 195 -4.06 -18.45 -15.67
C LEU A 195 -3.97 -18.48 -17.20
N ARG A 196 -3.13 -19.35 -17.78
CA ARG A 196 -3.08 -19.56 -19.24
C ARG A 196 -4.32 -20.27 -19.76
N SER A 197 -4.88 -21.21 -18.99
CA SER A 197 -6.13 -21.90 -19.35
C SER A 197 -7.36 -21.10 -18.95
N GLU A 198 -7.32 -20.41 -17.80
CA GLU A 198 -8.46 -19.68 -17.23
C GLU A 198 -8.04 -18.30 -16.70
N PRO A 199 -7.98 -17.26 -17.57
CA PRO A 199 -7.55 -15.92 -17.16
C PRO A 199 -8.42 -15.25 -16.08
N GLN A 200 -9.67 -15.71 -15.96
CA GLN A 200 -10.66 -15.22 -15.00
C GLN A 200 -10.66 -15.96 -13.66
N ASN A 201 -9.76 -16.93 -13.46
CA ASN A 201 -9.67 -17.70 -12.23
C ASN A 201 -9.07 -16.85 -11.09
N GLU A 202 -9.92 -16.22 -10.29
CA GLU A 202 -9.51 -15.38 -9.15
C GLU A 202 -8.52 -16.08 -8.20
N PRO A 203 -8.81 -17.31 -7.71
CA PRO A 203 -7.87 -18.01 -6.83
C PRO A 203 -6.46 -18.15 -7.39
N ALA A 204 -6.31 -18.41 -8.69
CA ALA A 204 -5.01 -18.50 -9.34
C ALA A 204 -4.30 -17.13 -9.45
N ARG A 205 -5.05 -16.03 -9.61
CA ARG A 205 -4.49 -14.67 -9.60
C ARG A 205 -3.97 -14.29 -8.22
N ASP A 206 -4.78 -14.51 -7.20
CA ASP A 206 -4.40 -14.23 -5.82
C ASP A 206 -3.17 -15.04 -5.40
N SER A 207 -3.17 -16.34 -5.74
CA SER A 207 -2.03 -17.23 -5.47
C SER A 207 -0.75 -16.77 -6.17
N LEU A 208 -0.84 -16.32 -7.43
CA LEU A 208 0.31 -15.77 -8.16
C LEU A 208 0.89 -14.54 -7.46
N PHE A 209 0.05 -13.56 -7.10
CA PHE A 209 0.52 -12.35 -6.44
C PHE A 209 1.07 -12.61 -5.04
N GLU A 210 0.45 -13.52 -4.28
CA GLU A 210 0.96 -13.92 -2.96
C GLU A 210 2.33 -14.59 -3.06
N ALA A 211 2.51 -15.50 -4.04
CA ALA A 211 3.80 -16.15 -4.27
C ALA A 211 4.88 -15.15 -4.71
N LEU A 212 4.56 -14.20 -5.59
CA LEU A 212 5.49 -13.13 -6.00
C LEU A 212 5.90 -12.22 -4.83
N ARG A 213 4.95 -11.83 -3.98
CA ARG A 213 5.24 -11.02 -2.78
C ARG A 213 6.14 -11.77 -1.80
N ARG A 214 5.86 -13.06 -1.55
CA ARG A 214 6.73 -13.92 -0.72
C ARG A 214 8.14 -14.01 -1.28
N LYS A 215 8.30 -14.19 -2.60
CA LYS A 215 9.62 -14.25 -3.24
C LYS A 215 10.41 -12.96 -3.01
N VAL A 216 9.78 -11.80 -3.18
CA VAL A 216 10.41 -10.49 -2.92
C VAL A 216 10.84 -10.37 -1.46
N ALA A 217 9.97 -10.70 -0.50
CA ALA A 217 10.27 -10.62 0.92
C ALA A 217 11.48 -11.49 1.30
N VAL A 218 11.48 -12.75 0.85
CA VAL A 218 12.59 -13.69 1.11
C VAL A 218 13.92 -13.16 0.53
N LEU A 219 13.89 -12.59 -0.68
CA LEU A 219 15.09 -12.01 -1.30
C LEU A 219 15.58 -10.75 -0.57
N GLN A 220 14.67 -9.88 -0.12
CA GLN A 220 15.02 -8.70 0.67
C GLN A 220 15.66 -9.08 2.01
N ASP A 221 15.02 -10.01 2.73
CA ASP A 221 15.53 -10.54 4.00
C ASP A 221 16.90 -11.20 3.82
N THR A 222 17.11 -11.91 2.71
CA THR A 222 18.43 -12.50 2.39
C THR A 222 19.50 -11.41 2.25
N VAL A 223 19.21 -10.31 1.55
CA VAL A 223 20.16 -9.20 1.39
C VAL A 223 20.46 -8.53 2.73
N VAL A 224 19.44 -8.33 3.59
CA VAL A 224 19.62 -7.76 4.93
C VAL A 224 20.47 -8.71 5.79
N LEU A 225 20.14 -10.01 5.80
CA LEU A 225 20.88 -11.04 6.54
C LEU A 225 22.36 -11.06 6.14
N MET A 226 22.65 -11.05 4.83
CA MET A 226 24.01 -10.99 4.31
C MET A 226 24.77 -9.73 4.78
N ASN A 227 24.09 -8.58 4.86
CA ASN A 227 24.68 -7.33 5.34
C ASN A 227 24.97 -7.38 6.86
N GLU A 228 24.02 -7.88 7.66
CA GLU A 228 24.19 -8.00 9.11
C GLU A 228 25.33 -8.96 9.48
N MET A 229 25.42 -10.11 8.78
CA MET A 229 26.53 -11.05 8.97
C MET A 229 27.87 -10.45 8.54
N ARG A 230 27.92 -9.64 7.47
CA ARG A 230 29.13 -8.92 7.06
C ARG A 230 29.59 -7.91 8.11
N ARG A 231 28.65 -7.28 8.82
CA ARG A 231 28.92 -6.35 9.93
C ARG A 231 29.25 -7.06 11.25
N GLY A 232 29.14 -8.39 11.31
CA GLY A 232 29.32 -9.16 12.54
C GLY A 232 28.18 -8.97 13.57
N ASN A 233 27.02 -8.45 13.15
CA ASN A 233 25.88 -8.23 14.03
C ASN A 233 25.03 -9.50 14.16
N ALA A 234 25.42 -10.37 15.09
CA ALA A 234 24.73 -11.64 15.33
C ALA A 234 23.27 -11.48 15.79
N ALA A 235 22.96 -10.40 16.54
CA ALA A 235 21.60 -10.14 17.01
C ALA A 235 20.67 -9.73 15.86
N GLY A 236 21.15 -8.86 14.97
CA GLY A 236 20.42 -8.47 13.75
C GLY A 236 20.18 -9.66 12.82
N ALA A 237 21.21 -10.47 12.58
CA ALA A 237 21.10 -11.68 11.76
C ALA A 237 20.07 -12.69 12.32
N ALA A 238 20.04 -12.89 13.64
CA ALA A 238 19.06 -13.78 14.28
C ALA A 238 17.60 -13.29 14.11
N GLN A 239 17.37 -11.98 14.15
CA GLN A 239 16.03 -11.41 13.94
C GLN A 239 15.53 -11.62 12.51
N VAL A 240 16.41 -11.47 11.51
CA VAL A 240 16.07 -11.70 10.10
C VAL A 240 15.85 -13.19 9.83
N MET A 241 16.58 -14.08 10.49
CA MET A 241 16.33 -15.52 10.40
C MET A 241 14.98 -15.93 10.98
N ASP A 242 14.51 -15.25 12.03
CA ASP A 242 13.17 -15.47 12.59
C ASP A 242 12.06 -14.98 11.63
N SER A 243 12.26 -13.88 10.89
CA SER A 243 11.30 -13.43 9.86
C SER A 243 11.24 -14.39 8.67
N LEU A 244 12.38 -14.93 8.24
CA LEU A 244 12.48 -15.92 7.16
C LEU A 244 11.77 -17.23 7.48
N ASN A 245 11.76 -17.67 8.75
CA ASN A 245 11.06 -18.88 9.17
C ASN A 245 9.54 -18.70 9.32
N LYS A 246 9.06 -17.45 9.42
CA LYS A 246 7.63 -17.12 9.57
C LYS A 246 6.95 -16.83 8.23
N SER A 247 7.71 -16.67 7.16
CA SER A 247 7.26 -16.30 5.81
C SER A 247 7.04 -17.52 4.92
#